data_AF-A0A1F6HN96-F1
#
_entry.id   AF-A0A1F6HN96-F1
#
_cell.length_a   1.000
_cell.length_b   1.000
_cell.length_c   1.000
_cell.angle_alpha   90.00
_cell.angle_beta   90.00
_cell.angle_gamma   90.00
#
_symmetry.space_group_name_H-M   'P 1'
#
loop_
_entity.id
_entity.type
_entity.pdbx_description
1 polymer ?
#
loop_
_entity_poly.entity_id
_entity_poly.type
_entity_poly.pdbx_seq_one_letter_code
_entity_poly.pdbx_strand_id
1 'polypeptide(L)'
;MNFKYKKFPIDTKNYPFPNQKSALRPVIQIDFDLPNGGFGYLVLIDSGADYCIFHATIGEQLGLDITKGKELIFYGTSGEPQKLLS
;
A
#
# COMPACT_ATOMS: atom_id res chain seq x y z
N MET A 1 -2.37 -9.22 -19.69
CA MET A 1 -1.16 -8.57 -19.14
C MET A 1 -0.23 -9.63 -18.58
N ASN A 2 1.05 -9.63 -18.95
CA ASN A 2 2.06 -10.51 -18.34
C ASN A 2 2.81 -9.73 -17.27
N PHE A 3 2.32 -9.76 -16.02
CA PHE A 3 2.91 -9.03 -14.91
C PHE A 3 3.83 -9.95 -14.09
N LYS A 4 5.08 -9.52 -13.83
CA LYS A 4 6.05 -10.31 -13.05
C LYS A 4 5.84 -10.04 -11.55
N TYR A 5 5.35 -11.05 -10.84
CA TYR A 5 5.18 -10.98 -9.39
C TYR A 5 6.54 -11.00 -8.69
N LYS A 6 6.65 -10.23 -7.60
CA LYS A 6 7.84 -10.17 -6.76
C LYS A 6 7.70 -11.10 -5.56
N LYS A 7 8.78 -11.77 -5.18
CA LYS A 7 8.84 -12.70 -4.04
C LYS A 7 9.18 -11.94 -2.76
N PHE A 8 8.32 -12.05 -1.76
CA PHE A 8 8.51 -11.44 -0.44
C PHE A 8 8.63 -12.53 0.63
N PRO A 9 9.48 -12.33 1.66
CA PRO A 9 9.51 -13.23 2.81
C PRO A 9 8.19 -13.15 3.57
N ILE A 10 7.83 -14.26 4.20
CA ILE A 10 6.66 -14.35 5.06
C ILE A 10 7.14 -14.56 6.50
N ASP A 11 6.47 -13.92 7.46
CA ASP A 11 6.59 -14.30 8.87
C ASP A 11 5.86 -15.63 9.11
N THR A 12 6.63 -16.71 9.16
CA THR A 12 6.12 -18.08 9.31
C THR A 12 5.38 -18.30 10.63
N LYS A 13 5.56 -17.44 11.64
CA LYS A 13 4.85 -17.57 12.93
C LYS A 13 3.39 -17.11 12.86
N ASN A 14 3.10 -16.14 11.99
CA ASN A 14 1.80 -15.47 11.89
C ASN A 14 1.08 -15.78 10.57
N TYR A 15 1.58 -16.74 9.78
CA TYR A 15 1.03 -17.05 8.47
C TYR A 15 0.23 -18.36 8.50
N PRO A 16 -0.96 -18.41 7.87
CA PRO A 16 -1.83 -19.59 7.89
C PRO A 16 -1.22 -20.83 7.22
N PHE A 17 -0.14 -20.68 6.43
CA PHE A 17 0.57 -21.78 5.77
C PHE A 17 2.01 -21.90 6.29
N PRO A 18 2.26 -22.67 7.36
CA PRO A 18 3.55 -22.68 8.08
C PRO A 18 4.72 -23.20 7.24
N ASN A 19 4.46 -24.03 6.23
CA ASN A 19 5.48 -24.56 5.32
C ASN A 19 5.88 -23.57 4.21
N GLN A 20 5.18 -22.44 4.09
CA GLN A 20 5.44 -21.44 3.06
C GLN A 20 6.41 -20.38 3.56
N LYS A 21 7.58 -20.28 2.92
CA LYS A 21 8.64 -19.31 3.30
C LYS A 21 8.50 -17.94 2.61
N SER A 22 7.63 -17.85 1.61
CA SER A 22 7.53 -16.66 0.76
C SER A 22 6.21 -16.56 0.01
N ALA A 23 5.75 -15.33 -0.23
CA ALA A 23 4.58 -15.04 -1.04
C ALA A 23 5.01 -14.31 -2.32
N LEU A 24 4.31 -14.59 -3.43
CA LEU A 24 4.40 -13.79 -4.64
C LEU A 24 3.36 -12.68 -4.55
N ARG A 25 3.77 -11.43 -4.76
CA ARG A 25 2.88 -10.26 -4.72
C ARG A 25 3.02 -9.42 -5.99
N PRO A 26 1.93 -8.86 -6.53
CA PRO A 26 1.98 -7.99 -7.69
C PRO A 26 2.42 -6.58 -7.28
N VAL A 27 3.72 -6.37 -7.11
CA VAL A 27 4.28 -5.10 -6.59
C VAL A 27 5.10 -4.38 -7.66
N ILE A 28 4.79 -3.11 -7.92
CA ILE A 28 5.56 -2.21 -8.78
C ILE A 28 6.25 -1.12 -7.97
N GLN A 29 7.29 -0.53 -8.53
CA GLN A 29 7.77 0.77 -8.07
C GLN A 29 6.96 1.85 -8.79
N ILE A 30 6.51 2.86 -8.06
CA ILE A 30 6.10 4.15 -8.62
C ILE A 30 7.08 5.21 -8.11
N ASP A 31 7.27 6.26 -8.89
CA ASP A 31 8.15 7.36 -8.54
C ASP A 31 7.32 8.63 -8.35
N PHE A 32 7.57 9.35 -7.25
CA PHE A 32 7.00 10.65 -6.99
C PHE A 32 8.00 11.72 -7.37
N ASP A 33 7.62 12.62 -8.28
CA ASP A 33 8.45 13.75 -8.69
C ASP A 33 8.17 14.97 -7.82
N LEU A 34 9.23 15.54 -7.24
CA LEU A 34 9.17 16.77 -6.44
C LEU A 34 10.20 17.79 -6.92
N PRO A 35 9.97 19.10 -6.68
CA PRO A 35 10.90 20.15 -7.08
C PRO A 35 12.34 19.97 -6.59
N ASN A 36 12.53 19.32 -5.44
CA ASN A 36 13.83 19.16 -4.78
C ASN A 36 14.39 17.73 -4.89
N GLY A 37 13.87 16.93 -5.81
CA GLY A 37 14.23 15.52 -5.99
C GLY A 37 13.10 14.58 -5.59
N GLY A 38 12.86 13.59 -6.45
CA GLY A 38 11.82 12.58 -6.26
C GLY A 38 12.24 11.37 -5.44
N PHE A 39 11.29 10.48 -5.16
CA PHE A 39 11.58 9.20 -4.51
C PHE A 39 10.71 8.06 -5.07
N GLY A 40 11.29 6.87 -5.10
CA GLY A 40 10.60 5.64 -5.50
C GLY A 40 9.95 4.94 -4.32
N TYR A 41 8.75 4.38 -4.54
CA TYR A 41 8.01 3.64 -3.54
C TYR A 41 7.41 2.36 -4.13
N LEU A 42 7.52 1.24 -3.40
CA LEU A 42 6.92 -0.03 -3.81
C LEU A 42 5.46 -0.10 -3.41
N VAL A 43 4.57 -0.28 -4.39
CA VAL A 43 3.12 -0.36 -4.20
C VAL A 43 2.56 -1.70 -4.66
N LEU A 44 1.55 -2.18 -3.95
CA LEU A 44 0.77 -3.36 -4.32
C LEU A 44 -0.27 -2.96 -5.38
N ILE A 45 -0.34 -3.73 -6.47
CA ILE A 45 -1.45 -3.64 -7.42
C ILE A 45 -2.59 -4.49 -6.87
N ASP A 46 -3.68 -3.83 -6.50
CA ASP A 46 -4.87 -4.49 -5.95
C ASP A 46 -6.11 -4.05 -6.72
N SER A 47 -6.62 -4.93 -7.59
CA SER A 47 -7.84 -4.66 -8.36
C SER A 47 -9.11 -4.78 -7.52
N GLY A 48 -9.02 -5.29 -6.28
CA GLY A 48 -10.15 -5.40 -5.36
C GLY A 48 -10.39 -4.15 -4.53
N ALA A 49 -9.54 -3.12 -4.65
CA ALA A 49 -9.68 -1.87 -3.92
C ALA A 49 -10.33 -0.78 -4.78
N ASP A 50 -11.32 -0.09 -4.22
CA ASP A 50 -11.97 1.07 -4.87
C ASP A 50 -11.04 2.30 -4.93
N TYR A 51 -10.08 2.39 -4.00
CA TYR A 51 -9.17 3.53 -3.85
C TYR A 51 -7.70 3.10 -3.81
N CYS A 52 -6.82 3.95 -4.33
CA CYS A 52 -5.39 3.85 -4.05
C CYS A 52 -5.12 4.39 -2.65
N ILE A 53 -4.62 3.54 -1.76
CA ILE A 53 -4.34 3.90 -0.36
C ILE A 53 -2.82 3.88 -0.14
N PHE A 54 -2.31 4.97 0.42
CA PHE A 54 -0.91 5.13 0.80
C PHE A 54 -0.77 5.30 2.31
N HIS A 55 0.38 4.90 2.85
CA HIS A 55 0.70 5.18 4.24
C HIS A 55 0.84 6.70 4.45
N ALA A 56 0.35 7.25 5.56
CA ALA A 56 0.30 8.70 5.82
C ALA A 56 1.67 9.40 5.67
N THR A 57 2.75 8.69 6.02
CA THR A 57 4.13 9.19 5.87
C THR A 57 4.52 9.52 4.44
N ILE A 58 3.89 8.90 3.43
CA ILE A 58 4.10 9.26 2.02
C ILE A 58 3.52 10.64 1.75
N GLY A 59 2.32 10.93 2.27
CA GLY A 59 1.73 12.25 2.19
C GLY A 59 2.58 13.33 2.87
N GLU A 60 3.11 13.02 4.05
CA GLU A 60 4.04 13.91 4.78
C GLU A 60 5.33 14.18 3.97
N GLN A 61 5.91 13.15 3.35
CA GLN A 61 7.06 13.29 2.45
C GLN A 61 6.75 14.13 1.21
N LEU A 62 5.50 14.12 0.76
CA LEU A 62 5.01 14.97 -0.32
C LEU A 62 4.70 16.42 0.12
N GLY A 63 4.86 16.73 1.42
CA GLY A 63 4.55 18.05 1.98
C GLY A 63 3.05 18.30 2.19
N LEU A 64 2.22 17.25 2.20
CA LEU A 64 0.79 17.35 2.44
C LEU A 64 0.48 17.33 3.95
N ASP A 65 -0.42 18.21 4.38
CA ASP A 65 -0.98 18.17 5.73
C ASP A 65 -2.19 17.21 5.77
N ILE A 66 -1.90 15.92 5.95
CA ILE A 66 -2.91 14.85 5.93
C ILE A 66 -3.97 15.05 7.01
N THR A 67 -3.64 15.72 8.13
CA THR A 67 -4.59 15.95 9.23
C THR A 67 -5.75 16.88 8.85
N LYS A 68 -5.57 17.68 7.80
CA LYS A 68 -6.61 18.56 7.24
C LYS A 68 -7.37 17.94 6.07
N GLY A 69 -7.06 16.69 5.72
CA GLY A 69 -7.76 15.96 4.68
C GLY A 69 -9.23 15.73 5.03
N LYS A 70 -10.04 15.45 4.02
CA LYS A 70 -11.44 15.07 4.19
C LYS A 70 -11.51 13.63 4.71
N GLU A 71 -12.28 13.40 5.77
CA GLU A 71 -12.52 12.05 6.26
C GLU A 71 -13.34 11.24 5.24
N LEU A 72 -12.84 10.05 4.91
CA LEU A 72 -13.49 9.06 4.07
C LEU A 72 -13.56 7.74 4.83
N ILE A 73 -14.69 7.04 4.71
CA ILE A 73 -14.89 5.72 5.30
C ILE A 73 -14.69 4.67 4.20
N PHE A 74 -13.87 3.66 4.49
CA PHE A 74 -13.70 2.48 3.63
C PHE A 74 -13.83 1.19 4.45
N TYR A 75 -13.98 0.06 3.76
CA TYR A 75 -14.16 -1.25 4.38
C TYR A 75 -13.09 -2.21 3.90
N GLY A 76 -12.54 -2.99 4.83
CA GLY A 76 -11.57 -4.05 4.55
C GLY A 76 -12.16 -5.45 4.79
N THR A 77 -11.28 -6.45 4.89
CA THR A 77 -11.68 -7.84 5.10
C THR A 77 -12.39 -8.11 6.44
N SER A 78 -12.24 -7.22 7.42
CA SER A 78 -12.97 -7.33 8.70
C SER A 78 -14.45 -6.96 8.58
N GLY A 79 -14.86 -6.25 7.53
CA GLY A 79 -16.20 -5.67 7.39
C GLY A 79 -16.45 -4.43 8.27
N GLU A 80 -15.50 -4.07 9.14
CA GLU A 80 -15.61 -2.90 10.02
C GLU A 80 -15.19 -1.62 9.31
N PRO A 81 -15.89 -0.49 9.55
CA PRO A 81 -15.55 0.79 8.93
C PRO A 81 -14.18 1.27 9.39
N GLN A 82 -13.35 1.68 8.43
CA GLN A 82 -12.04 2.28 8.66
C GLN A 82 -12.03 3.73 8.18
N LYS A 83 -11.33 4.59 8.91
CA LYS A 83 -11.19 6.02 8.59
C LYS A 83 -9.92 6.26 7.78
N LEU A 84 -10.06 7.03 6.72
CA LEU A 84 -8.99 7.53 5.85
C LEU A 84 -9.11 9.06 5.77
N LEU A 85 -7.99 9.77 5.56
CA LEU A 85 -7.96 11.19 5.25
C LEU A 85 -7.49 11.37 3.80
N SER A 86 -8.29 12.07 2.99
CA SER A 86 -8.02 12.35 1.56
C SER A 86 -7.76 13.82 1.29
#